data_AF-A0A821NXH9-F1
#
_entry.id   AF-A0A821NXH9-F1
#
_cell.length_a   1.000
_cell.length_b   1.000
_cell.length_c   1.000
_cell.angle_alpha   90.00
_cell.angle_beta   90.00
_cell.angle_gamma   90.00
#
_symmetry.space_group_name_H-M   'P 1'
#
loop_
_entity.id
_entity.type
_entity.pdbx_description
1 polymer ?
#
loop_
_entity_poly.entity_id
_entity_poly.type
_entity_poly.pdbx_seq_one_letter_code
_entity_poly.pdbx_strand_id
1 'polypeptide(L)'
;MASMIPASGSSYTYTYTIMGEFCAWLVGWDLCLEDMCAAAAVAVSWANYVGSFMELVFSISIDHRLLSAPVSWDVRAQSFHVTGSWICLPAVIIIVFITAIIVYDIGASSRFNSVIVIGKILILMTFICVCIKYIDPKNYRPILPESQGGNTYGTNGLLHATAISFFAFIGFDAVTTAAQEATKEAEKRLPL
;
A
#
# COMPACT_ATOMS: atom_id res chain seq x y z
N MET A 1 -2.23 22.97 1.26
CA MET A 1 -2.46 23.59 -0.06
C MET A 1 -3.90 23.48 -0.55
N ALA A 2 -4.73 22.59 0.01
CA ALA A 2 -6.17 22.47 -0.29
C ALA A 2 -7.03 23.73 -0.02
N SER A 3 -6.50 24.77 0.64
CA SER A 3 -7.24 26.00 0.97
C SER A 3 -6.98 27.19 0.04
N MET A 4 -6.03 27.11 -0.91
CA MET A 4 -5.65 28.26 -1.74
C MET A 4 -6.07 28.16 -3.22
N ILE A 5 -6.48 26.99 -3.71
CA ILE A 5 -6.95 26.82 -5.10
C ILE A 5 -8.20 25.94 -5.06
N PRO A 6 -9.42 26.50 -5.21
CA PRO A 6 -10.67 25.75 -5.22
C PRO A 6 -10.92 25.23 -6.65
N ALA A 7 -9.98 24.46 -7.19
CA ALA A 7 -10.12 23.82 -8.49
C ALA A 7 -9.76 22.34 -8.36
N SER A 8 -10.64 21.49 -8.90
CA SER A 8 -10.50 20.04 -8.99
C SER A 8 -9.12 19.67 -9.55
N GLY A 9 -8.21 19.22 -8.70
CA GLY A 9 -6.84 19.03 -9.12
C GLY A 9 -5.96 18.26 -8.16
N SER A 10 -5.48 17.10 -8.61
CA SER A 10 -4.36 16.37 -7.99
C SER A 10 -3.07 17.22 -8.04
N SER A 11 -1.96 16.72 -7.48
CA SER A 11 -0.61 17.32 -7.55
C SER A 11 -0.22 17.80 -8.96
N TYR A 12 -0.75 17.15 -10.01
CA TYR A 12 -0.68 17.60 -11.40
C TYR A 12 -1.22 19.02 -11.63
N THR A 13 -2.46 19.30 -11.22
CA THR A 13 -3.13 20.59 -11.47
C THR A 13 -2.47 21.72 -10.68
N TYR A 14 -2.02 21.45 -9.45
CA TYR A 14 -1.26 22.42 -8.68
C TYR A 14 0.07 22.77 -9.37
N THR A 15 0.78 21.76 -9.86
CA THR A 15 2.04 21.97 -10.60
C THR A 15 1.78 22.73 -11.91
N TYR A 16 0.68 22.45 -12.61
CA TYR A 16 0.29 23.17 -13.82
C TYR A 16 0.06 24.66 -13.55
N THR A 17 -0.63 24.98 -12.45
CA THR A 17 -0.92 26.37 -12.09
C THR A 17 0.29 27.18 -11.64
N ILE A 18 1.30 26.54 -11.03
CA ILE A 18 2.46 27.23 -10.42
C ILE A 18 3.69 27.20 -11.32
N MET A 19 3.98 26.06 -11.96
CA MET A 19 5.24 25.79 -12.67
C MET A 19 5.08 25.59 -14.18
N GLY A 20 3.84 25.49 -14.68
CA GLY A 20 3.55 25.35 -16.11
C GLY A 20 3.46 23.90 -16.59
N GLU A 21 3.19 23.76 -17.89
CA GLU A 21 2.77 22.50 -18.52
C GLU A 21 3.83 21.40 -18.48
N PHE A 22 5.10 21.73 -18.69
CA PHE A 22 6.18 20.73 -18.72
C PHE A 22 6.39 20.06 -17.36
N CYS A 23 6.44 20.85 -16.27
CA CYS A 23 6.56 20.32 -14.91
C CYS A 23 5.33 19.50 -14.51
N ALA A 24 4.13 19.97 -14.87
CA ALA A 24 2.89 19.22 -14.63
C ALA A 24 2.88 17.87 -15.36
N TRP A 25 3.29 17.85 -16.64
CA TRP A 25 3.36 16.63 -17.43
C TRP A 25 4.31 15.59 -16.82
N LEU A 26 5.48 16.01 -16.33
CA LEU A 26 6.40 15.12 -15.61
C LEU A 26 5.77 14.53 -14.35
N VAL A 27 5.12 15.38 -13.53
CA VAL A 27 4.43 14.92 -12.31
C VAL A 27 3.28 13.98 -12.63
N GLY A 28 2.54 14.21 -13.73
CA GLY A 28 1.48 13.31 -14.16
C GLY A 28 1.99 11.91 -14.51
N TRP A 29 3.12 11.81 -15.22
CA TRP A 29 3.75 10.53 -15.51
C TRP A 29 4.30 9.84 -14.27
N ASP A 30 4.88 10.61 -13.35
CA ASP A 30 5.40 10.10 -12.07
C ASP A 30 4.29 9.49 -11.22
N LEU A 31 3.17 10.20 -11.03
CA LEU A 31 2.01 9.69 -10.29
C LEU A 31 1.42 8.42 -10.91
N CYS A 32 1.28 8.38 -12.24
CA CYS A 32 0.79 7.17 -12.92
C CYS A 32 1.72 5.98 -12.66
N LEU A 33 3.04 6.17 -12.72
CA LEU A 33 4.00 5.11 -12.45
C LEU A 33 3.99 4.69 -10.97
N GLU A 34 3.87 5.64 -10.06
CA GLU A 34 3.76 5.41 -8.62
C GLU A 34 2.54 4.54 -8.29
N ASP A 35 1.35 4.91 -8.76
CA ASP A 35 0.11 4.17 -8.55
C ASP A 35 0.17 2.75 -9.12
N MET A 36 0.76 2.59 -10.32
CA MET A 36 0.94 1.28 -10.93
C MET A 36 1.88 0.39 -10.11
N CYS A 37 2.99 0.94 -9.62
CA CYS A 37 3.94 0.20 -8.78
C CYS A 37 3.34 -0.15 -7.41
N ALA A 38 2.60 0.78 -6.81
CA ALA A 38 1.90 0.57 -5.54
C ALA A 38 0.85 -0.53 -5.66
N ALA A 39 0.01 -0.50 -6.71
CA ALA A 39 -0.99 -1.52 -6.98
C ALA A 39 -0.36 -2.92 -7.14
N ALA A 40 0.75 -3.02 -7.87
CA ALA A 40 1.48 -4.28 -8.03
C ALA A 40 2.03 -4.81 -6.68
N ALA A 41 2.66 -3.95 -5.88
CA ALA A 41 3.21 -4.32 -4.57
C ALA A 41 2.12 -4.77 -3.57
N VAL A 42 0.95 -4.13 -3.59
CA VAL A 42 -0.20 -4.54 -2.77
C VAL A 42 -0.74 -5.91 -3.23
N ALA A 43 -0.84 -6.15 -4.54
CA ALA A 43 -1.29 -7.42 -5.08
C ALA A 43 -0.36 -8.58 -4.71
N VAL A 44 0.96 -8.37 -4.78
CA VAL A 44 1.97 -9.36 -4.33
C VAL A 44 1.85 -9.62 -2.83
N SER A 45 1.68 -8.58 -2.02
CA SER A 45 1.50 -8.72 -0.57
C SER A 45 0.24 -9.53 -0.25
N TRP A 46 -0.87 -9.27 -0.95
CA TRP A 46 -2.11 -10.03 -0.82
C TRP A 46 -1.94 -11.50 -1.21
N ALA A 47 -1.25 -11.79 -2.32
CA ALA A 47 -0.96 -13.15 -2.75
C ALA A 47 -0.18 -13.94 -1.69
N ASN A 48 0.79 -13.31 -1.02
CA ASN A 48 1.54 -13.93 0.08
C ASN A 48 0.62 -14.28 1.27
N TYR A 49 -0.27 -13.37 1.67
CA TYR A 49 -1.24 -13.64 2.73
C TYR A 49 -2.18 -14.81 2.39
N VAL A 50 -2.62 -14.90 1.13
CA VAL A 50 -3.44 -16.02 0.65
C VAL A 50 -2.65 -17.33 0.70
N GLY A 51 -1.38 -17.32 0.29
CA GLY A 51 -0.49 -18.49 0.41
C GLY A 51 -0.38 -18.98 1.86
N SER A 52 -0.07 -18.08 2.79
CA SER A 52 0.02 -18.41 4.23
C SER A 52 -1.32 -18.88 4.81
N PHE A 53 -2.44 -18.30 4.37
CA PHE A 53 -3.78 -18.72 4.80
C PHE A 53 -4.13 -20.12 4.30
N MET A 54 -3.84 -20.43 3.03
CA MET A 54 -4.10 -21.75 2.45
C MET A 54 -3.26 -22.84 3.11
N GLU A 55 -2.00 -22.54 3.42
CA GLU A 55 -1.13 -23.45 4.16
C GLU A 55 -1.64 -23.67 5.60
N LEU A 56 -1.97 -22.60 6.32
CA LEU A 56 -2.38 -22.69 7.73
C LEU A 56 -3.74 -23.37 7.93
N VAL A 57 -4.73 -23.08 7.07
CA VAL A 57 -6.12 -23.53 7.26
C VAL A 57 -6.40 -24.84 6.54
N PHE A 58 -5.92 -24.99 5.31
CA PHE A 58 -6.23 -26.16 4.49
C PHE A 58 -5.09 -27.18 4.45
N SER A 59 -3.91 -26.87 5.02
CA SER A 59 -2.68 -27.69 4.87
C SER A 59 -2.33 -27.96 3.39
N ILE A 60 -2.78 -27.07 2.49
CA ILE A 60 -2.49 -27.15 1.05
C ILE A 60 -1.28 -26.27 0.81
N SER A 61 -0.11 -26.88 0.58
CA SER A 61 1.06 -26.19 0.09
C SER A 61 0.89 -25.91 -1.39
N ILE A 62 0.52 -24.67 -1.73
CA ILE A 62 0.56 -24.22 -3.12
C ILE A 62 2.02 -24.22 -3.56
N ASP A 63 2.31 -24.75 -4.74
CA ASP A 63 3.66 -24.79 -5.30
C ASP A 63 4.26 -23.36 -5.30
N HIS A 64 5.44 -23.21 -4.69
CA HIS A 64 6.20 -21.96 -4.63
C HIS A 64 6.29 -21.30 -6.01
N ARG A 65 6.36 -22.11 -7.08
CA ARG A 65 6.48 -21.65 -8.48
C ARG A 65 5.34 -20.75 -8.96
N LEU A 66 4.18 -20.79 -8.29
CA LEU A 66 2.98 -20.03 -8.61
C LEU A 66 2.68 -18.90 -7.62
N LEU A 67 3.32 -18.93 -6.44
CA LEU A 67 3.13 -17.95 -5.37
C LEU A 67 4.17 -16.81 -5.42
N SER A 68 5.41 -17.13 -5.78
CA SER A 68 6.49 -16.17 -5.74
C SER A 68 6.62 -15.39 -7.05
N ALA A 69 7.03 -14.12 -6.96
CA ALA A 69 7.38 -13.33 -8.14
C ALA A 69 8.58 -13.97 -8.88
N PRO A 70 8.63 -13.90 -10.22
CA PRO A 70 9.73 -14.48 -11.01
C PRO A 70 11.10 -13.92 -10.64
N VAL A 71 11.11 -12.65 -10.25
CA VAL A 71 12.27 -11.91 -9.80
C VAL A 71 11.94 -11.39 -8.41
N SER A 72 12.69 -11.84 -7.42
CA SER A 72 12.63 -11.30 -6.06
C SER A 72 13.93 -10.56 -5.74
N TRP A 73 13.80 -9.43 -5.05
CA TRP A 73 14.96 -8.70 -4.55
C TRP A 73 15.41 -9.36 -3.24
N ASP A 74 16.60 -9.94 -3.23
CA ASP A 74 17.19 -10.43 -2.00
C ASP A 74 17.88 -9.26 -1.28
N VAL A 75 17.26 -8.81 -0.18
CA VAL A 75 17.74 -7.71 0.66
C VAL A 75 19.15 -8.00 1.19
N ARG A 76 19.50 -9.26 1.43
CA ARG A 76 20.80 -9.68 1.98
C ARG A 76 21.88 -9.74 0.91
N ALA A 77 21.55 -10.22 -0.29
CA ALA A 77 22.50 -10.33 -1.39
C ALA A 77 22.63 -9.05 -2.24
N GLN A 78 21.73 -8.08 -2.06
CA GLN A 78 21.63 -6.86 -2.88
C GLN A 78 21.59 -7.18 -4.38
N SER A 79 20.97 -8.31 -4.73
CA SER A 79 20.92 -8.84 -6.08
C SER A 79 19.52 -9.36 -6.40
N PHE A 80 19.17 -9.26 -7.68
CA PHE A 80 17.96 -9.88 -8.20
C PHE A 80 18.17 -11.39 -8.30
N HIS A 81 17.44 -12.15 -7.49
CA HIS A 81 17.40 -13.59 -7.61
C HIS A 81 16.18 -14.02 -8.44
N VAL A 82 16.44 -14.81 -9.47
CA VAL A 82 15.37 -15.44 -10.26
C VAL A 82 14.86 -16.61 -9.45
N THR A 83 13.65 -16.49 -8.92
CA THR A 83 13.05 -17.44 -7.97
C THR A 83 12.58 -18.74 -8.63
N GLY A 84 12.84 -18.93 -9.93
CA GLY A 84 12.36 -20.07 -10.74
C GLY A 84 10.84 -20.16 -10.88
N SER A 85 10.13 -19.10 -10.48
CA SER A 85 8.67 -18.99 -10.49
C SER A 85 8.23 -18.25 -11.75
N TRP A 86 7.14 -18.68 -12.36
CA TRP A 86 6.76 -18.19 -13.71
C TRP A 86 5.91 -16.94 -13.62
N ILE A 87 5.00 -16.90 -12.64
CA ILE A 87 4.11 -15.77 -12.39
C ILE A 87 3.54 -15.89 -10.97
N CYS A 88 3.29 -14.75 -10.33
CA CYS A 88 2.49 -14.72 -9.11
C CYS A 88 1.01 -14.79 -9.49
N LEU A 89 0.50 -16.01 -9.65
CA LEU A 89 -0.84 -16.27 -10.19
C LEU A 89 -1.94 -15.64 -9.32
N PRO A 90 -1.90 -15.70 -7.97
CA PRO A 90 -2.91 -15.03 -7.14
C PRO A 90 -2.88 -13.51 -7.26
N ALA A 91 -1.71 -12.89 -7.44
CA ALA A 91 -1.58 -11.44 -7.62
C ALA A 91 -2.21 -10.98 -8.94
N VAL A 92 -2.01 -11.74 -10.03
CA VAL A 92 -2.64 -11.43 -11.32
C VAL A 92 -4.16 -11.58 -11.26
N ILE A 93 -4.64 -12.65 -10.61
CA ILE A 93 -6.08 -12.87 -10.43
C ILE A 93 -6.73 -11.70 -9.69
N ILE A 94 -6.13 -11.25 -8.57
CA ILE A 94 -6.75 -10.16 -7.80
C ILE A 94 -6.72 -8.83 -8.55
N ILE A 95 -5.67 -8.53 -9.32
CA ILE A 95 -5.60 -7.34 -10.17
C ILE A 95 -6.71 -7.37 -11.23
N VAL A 96 -6.84 -8.47 -11.98
CA VAL A 96 -7.87 -8.61 -13.01
C VAL A 96 -9.27 -8.54 -12.39
N PHE A 97 -9.46 -9.16 -11.23
CA PHE A 97 -10.72 -9.15 -10.50
C PHE A 97 -11.12 -7.75 -10.05
N ILE A 98 -10.21 -7.02 -9.40
CA ILE A 98 -10.46 -5.64 -8.97
C ILE A 98 -10.70 -4.74 -10.19
N THR A 99 -9.93 -4.90 -11.27
CA THR A 99 -10.12 -4.15 -12.51
C THR A 99 -11.51 -4.40 -13.10
N ALA A 100 -11.96 -5.65 -13.15
CA ALA A 100 -13.30 -6.00 -13.63
C ALA A 100 -14.40 -5.37 -12.77
N ILE A 101 -14.24 -5.34 -11.44
CA ILE A 101 -15.18 -4.69 -10.53
C ILE A 101 -15.25 -3.19 -10.82
N ILE A 102 -14.10 -2.52 -10.94
CA ILE A 102 -14.04 -1.07 -11.20
C ILE A 102 -14.67 -0.71 -12.55
N VAL A 103 -14.46 -1.54 -13.58
CA VAL A 103 -15.06 -1.33 -14.91
C VAL A 103 -16.59 -1.52 -14.89
N TYR A 104 -17.10 -2.42 -14.03
CA TYR A 104 -18.51 -2.78 -14.04
C TYR A 104 -19.40 -1.78 -13.28
N ASP A 105 -19.00 -1.29 -12.10
CA ASP A 105 -19.78 -0.27 -11.38
C ASP A 105 -18.98 0.44 -10.28
N ILE A 106 -18.96 1.76 -10.30
CA ILE A 106 -18.30 2.64 -9.31
C ILE A 106 -19.36 3.29 -8.37
N GLY A 107 -20.65 3.14 -8.68
CA GLY A 107 -21.71 3.99 -8.12
C GLY A 107 -22.21 3.65 -6.70
N ALA A 108 -21.89 2.48 -6.15
CA ALA A 108 -22.55 1.99 -4.93
C ALA A 108 -21.73 2.10 -3.62
N SER A 109 -20.52 2.66 -3.64
CA SER A 109 -19.46 2.18 -2.73
C SER A 109 -19.21 2.98 -1.45
N SER A 110 -20.00 4.00 -1.07
CA SER A 110 -19.69 4.74 0.18
C SER A 110 -19.94 3.91 1.46
N ARG A 111 -21.07 3.21 1.54
CA ARG A 111 -21.40 2.33 2.68
C ARG A 111 -20.53 1.07 2.72
N PHE A 112 -20.27 0.48 1.56
CA PHE A 112 -19.43 -0.71 1.44
C PHE A 112 -17.99 -0.41 1.86
N ASN A 113 -17.44 0.72 1.41
CA ASN A 113 -16.11 1.17 1.84
C ASN A 113 -16.03 1.38 3.35
N SER A 114 -17.05 2.00 3.97
CA SER A 114 -17.07 2.22 5.41
C SER A 114 -17.06 0.91 6.21
N VAL A 115 -17.79 -0.11 5.77
CA VAL A 115 -17.77 -1.45 6.39
C VAL A 115 -16.37 -2.08 6.32
N ILE A 116 -15.70 -1.97 5.17
CA ILE A 116 -14.33 -2.48 5.00
C ILE A 116 -13.35 -1.77 5.93
N VAL A 117 -13.44 -0.44 6.03
CA VAL A 117 -12.58 0.37 6.92
C VAL A 117 -12.78 -0.01 8.38
N ILE A 118 -14.03 -0.13 8.83
CA ILE A 118 -14.35 -0.57 10.20
C ILE A 118 -13.79 -1.97 10.46
N GLY A 119 -13.94 -2.89 9.50
CA GLY A 119 -13.37 -4.23 9.59
C GLY A 119 -11.85 -4.23 9.77
N LYS A 120 -11.13 -3.43 8.98
CA LYS A 120 -9.66 -3.28 9.11
C LYS A 120 -9.26 -2.77 10.49
N ILE A 121 -9.95 -1.75 11.01
CA ILE A 121 -9.67 -1.20 12.34
C ILE A 121 -9.94 -2.24 13.43
N LEU A 122 -11.04 -2.99 13.32
CA LEU A 122 -11.39 -4.03 14.28
C LEU A 122 -10.34 -5.14 14.34
N ILE A 123 -9.83 -5.59 13.19
CA ILE A 123 -8.76 -6.59 13.11
C ILE A 123 -7.49 -6.06 13.81
N LEU A 124 -7.09 -4.82 13.53
CA LEU A 124 -5.92 -4.19 14.16
C LEU A 124 -6.09 -4.07 15.67
N MET A 125 -7.25 -3.61 16.14
CA MET A 125 -7.55 -3.50 17.57
C MET A 125 -7.53 -4.86 18.25
N THR A 126 -8.10 -5.88 17.61
CA THR A 126 -8.09 -7.26 18.13
C THR A 126 -6.66 -7.78 18.24
N PHE A 127 -5.84 -7.56 17.20
CA PHE A 127 -4.42 -7.93 17.20
C PHE A 127 -3.67 -7.27 18.35
N ILE A 128 -3.81 -5.94 18.55
CA ILE A 128 -3.17 -5.21 19.64
C ILE A 128 -3.62 -5.78 21.00
N CYS A 129 -4.92 -5.95 21.22
CA CYS A 129 -5.48 -6.46 22.47
C CYS A 129 -4.96 -7.87 22.84
N VAL A 130 -4.81 -8.76 21.85
CA VAL A 130 -4.26 -10.12 22.07
C VAL A 130 -2.75 -10.07 22.28
N CYS A 131 -2.02 -9.33 21.45
CA CYS A 131 -0.56 -9.29 21.47
C CYS A 131 0.04 -8.58 22.69
N ILE A 132 -0.68 -7.65 23.33
CA ILE A 132 -0.20 -6.98 24.57
C ILE A 132 0.20 -8.00 25.64
N LYS A 133 -0.49 -9.14 25.74
CA LYS A 133 -0.17 -10.20 26.71
C LYS A 133 1.14 -10.95 26.40
N TYR A 134 1.62 -10.89 25.16
CA TYR A 134 2.79 -11.60 24.67
C TYR A 134 4.02 -10.68 24.49
N ILE A 135 3.96 -9.44 24.97
CA ILE A 135 5.08 -8.51 24.92
C ILE A 135 6.15 -8.94 25.93
N ASP A 136 7.33 -9.37 25.44
CA ASP A 136 8.52 -9.56 26.28
C ASP A 136 9.41 -8.31 26.21
N PRO A 137 9.60 -7.57 27.33
CA PRO A 137 10.46 -6.39 27.37
C PRO A 137 11.92 -6.65 27.01
N LYS A 138 12.37 -7.91 27.08
CA LYS A 138 13.74 -8.29 26.69
C LYS A 138 13.99 -8.11 25.20
N ASN A 139 12.95 -8.27 24.36
CA ASN A 139 13.08 -8.10 22.91
C ASN A 139 13.32 -6.64 22.49
N TYR A 140 13.11 -5.67 23.39
CA TYR A 140 13.40 -4.25 23.14
C TYR A 140 14.86 -3.87 23.37
N ARG A 141 15.73 -4.78 23.84
CA ARG A 141 17.14 -4.48 24.10
C ARG A 141 18.06 -5.39 23.30
N PRO A 142 18.97 -4.84 22.47
CA PRO A 142 19.16 -3.42 22.16
C PRO A 142 18.09 -2.88 21.20
N ILE A 143 17.57 -1.66 21.45
CA ILE A 143 16.60 -0.99 20.55
C ILE A 143 17.20 -0.81 19.15
N LEU A 144 18.50 -0.49 19.10
CA LEU A 144 19.28 -0.39 17.88
C LEU A 144 20.45 -1.37 17.98
N PRO A 145 20.38 -2.54 17.34
CA PRO A 145 21.52 -3.46 17.26
C PRO A 145 22.70 -2.82 16.49
N GLU A 146 23.91 -3.26 16.83
CA GLU A 146 25.14 -2.78 16.19
C GLU A 146 25.13 -3.05 14.68
N SER A 147 25.75 -2.15 13.92
CA SER A 147 25.81 -2.24 12.45
C SER A 147 26.55 -3.51 12.04
N GLN A 148 25.88 -4.40 11.31
CA GLN A 148 26.50 -5.62 10.76
C GLN A 148 27.06 -5.41 9.34
N GLY A 149 27.23 -4.15 8.94
CA GLY A 149 27.69 -3.76 7.60
C GLY A 149 26.54 -3.55 6.60
N GLY A 150 26.78 -2.70 5.60
CA GLY A 150 25.78 -2.31 4.60
C GLY A 150 24.58 -1.56 5.20
N ASN A 151 23.38 -1.94 4.76
CA ASN A 151 22.09 -1.39 5.23
C ASN A 151 21.44 -2.26 6.34
N THR A 152 22.21 -3.13 6.99
CA THR A 152 21.69 -4.05 8.01
C THR A 152 22.03 -3.53 9.41
N TYR A 153 21.00 -3.10 10.15
CA TYR A 153 21.10 -2.53 11.50
C TYR A 153 21.94 -1.24 11.61
N GLY A 154 22.08 -0.69 12.83
CA GLY A 154 22.67 0.63 13.05
C GLY A 154 21.87 1.79 12.43
N THR A 155 22.49 2.97 12.34
CA THR A 155 21.86 4.19 11.80
C THR A 155 21.50 4.05 10.32
N ASN A 156 22.35 3.41 9.52
CA ASN A 156 22.10 3.16 8.10
C ASN A 156 20.92 2.20 7.90
N GLY A 157 20.84 1.13 8.69
CA GLY A 157 19.70 0.22 8.65
C GLY A 157 18.39 0.86 9.12
N LEU A 158 18.45 1.77 10.11
CA LEU A 158 17.29 2.54 10.54
C LEU A 158 16.77 3.46 9.42
N LEU A 159 17.66 4.17 8.71
CA LEU A 159 17.28 5.01 7.58
C LEU A 159 16.68 4.18 6.43
N HIS A 160 17.29 3.03 6.13
CA HIS A 160 16.79 2.12 5.11
C HIS A 160 15.40 1.57 5.47
N ALA A 161 15.20 1.11 6.71
CA ALA A 161 13.90 0.64 7.19
C ALA A 161 12.83 1.75 7.19
N THR A 162 13.23 2.98 7.52
CA THR A 162 12.33 4.15 7.46
C THR A 162 11.89 4.43 6.03
N ALA A 163 12.82 4.38 5.06
CA ALA A 163 12.50 4.54 3.64
C ALA A 163 11.52 3.47 3.13
N ILE A 164 11.70 2.20 3.54
CA ILE A 164 10.76 1.12 3.20
C ILE A 164 9.40 1.36 3.85
N SER A 165 9.37 1.80 5.12
CA SER A 165 8.12 2.05 5.85
C SER A 165 7.33 3.23 5.26
N PHE A 166 7.98 4.15 4.54
CA PHE A 166 7.31 5.24 3.84
C PHE A 166 6.29 4.73 2.81
N PHE A 167 6.51 3.54 2.25
CA PHE A 167 5.56 2.88 1.34
C PHE A 167 4.16 2.71 1.96
N ALA A 168 4.07 2.52 3.28
CA ALA A 168 2.79 2.38 3.99
C ALA A 168 1.95 3.67 4.01
N PHE A 169 2.54 4.82 3.67
CA PHE A 169 1.87 6.12 3.62
C PHE A 169 1.40 6.51 2.21
N ILE A 170 1.72 5.72 1.18
CA ILE A 170 1.20 5.90 -0.17
C ILE A 170 -0.32 5.71 -0.15
N GLY A 171 -1.07 6.61 -0.82
CA GLY A 171 -2.53 6.60 -0.89
C GLY A 171 -3.25 7.57 0.06
N PHE A 172 -2.52 8.38 0.84
CA PHE A 172 -3.15 9.45 1.65
C PHE A 172 -3.81 10.53 0.78
N ASP A 173 -3.28 10.76 -0.42
CA ASP A 173 -3.85 11.61 -1.45
C ASP A 173 -5.24 11.14 -1.92
N ALA A 174 -5.48 9.83 -2.00
CA ALA A 174 -6.80 9.27 -2.31
C ALA A 174 -7.88 9.69 -1.29
N VAL A 175 -7.51 9.89 -0.02
CA VAL A 175 -8.42 10.42 1.02
C VAL A 175 -8.84 11.85 0.69
N THR A 176 -7.94 12.66 0.11
CA THR A 176 -8.26 14.03 -0.28
C THR A 176 -9.23 14.07 -1.47
N THR A 177 -9.10 13.14 -2.42
CA THR A 177 -10.08 12.96 -3.52
C THR A 177 -11.46 12.55 -3.00
N ALA A 178 -11.53 11.59 -2.06
CA ALA A 178 -12.79 11.16 -1.47
C ALA A 178 -13.44 12.26 -0.59
N ALA A 179 -12.63 13.05 0.12
CA ALA A 179 -13.12 14.21 0.87
C ALA A 179 -13.73 15.27 -0.05
N GLN A 180 -13.19 15.45 -1.26
CA GLN A 180 -13.71 16.37 -2.26
C GLN A 180 -15.07 15.93 -2.84
N GLU A 181 -15.29 14.62 -3.04
CA GLU A 181 -16.60 14.06 -3.41
C GLU A 181 -17.62 14.22 -2.29
N ALA A 182 -17.20 14.06 -1.03
CA ALA A 182 -18.05 14.30 0.14
C ALA A 182 -18.47 15.78 0.27
N THR A 183 -17.65 16.75 -0.14
CA THR A 183 -18.03 18.18 -0.13
C THR A 183 -19.15 18.53 -1.10
N LYS A 184 -19.28 17.82 -2.23
CA LYS A 184 -20.43 17.99 -3.15
C LYS A 184 -21.76 17.62 -2.47
N GLU A 185 -21.73 16.72 -1.47
CA GLU A 185 -22.87 16.47 -0.58
C GLU A 185 -22.88 17.37 0.68
N ALA A 186 -21.73 17.86 1.15
CA ALA A 186 -21.64 18.75 2.30
C ALA A 186 -22.27 20.13 2.05
N GLU A 187 -22.21 20.65 0.82
CA GLU A 187 -22.91 21.88 0.42
C GLU A 187 -24.44 21.73 0.53
N LYS A 188 -24.95 20.49 0.48
CA LYS A 188 -26.37 20.15 0.69
C LYS A 188 -26.75 19.84 2.15
N ARG A 189 -25.76 19.74 3.05
CA ARG A 189 -25.94 19.34 4.46
C ARG A 189 -25.41 20.36 5.48
N LEU A 190 -25.00 21.54 5.03
CA LEU A 190 -24.82 22.71 5.89
C LEU A 190 -26.20 23.31 6.19
N PRO A 191 -26.74 23.21 7.42
CA PRO A 191 -27.66 24.25 7.86
C PRO A 191 -26.86 25.55 7.98
N LEU A 192 -27.51 26.66 7.62
CA LEU A 192 -27.02 28.04 7.75
C LEU A 192 -26.22 28.29 9.04
#